data_AF-A0A5N9HX83-F1
#
_entry.id   AF-A0A5N9HX83-F1
#
_cell.length_a   1.000
_cell.length_b   1.000
_cell.length_c   1.000
_cell.angle_alpha   90.00
_cell.angle_beta   90.00
_cell.angle_gamma   90.00
#
_symmetry.space_group_name_H-M   'P 1'
#
loop_
_entity.id
_entity.type
_entity.pdbx_description
1 polymer ?
#
loop_
_entity_poly.entity_id
_entity_poly.type
_entity_poly.pdbx_seq_one_letter_code
_entity_poly.pdbx_strand_id
1 'polypeptide(L)'
;MAIPTGPEIILFRLQRLNGQLLATAGQLTEKEASTWPASTAPSCKWHLWHMGRWADYVQALLPPVGLEENCEIWESEKFREKWGFTGIDLGMW
;
A
#
# COMPACT_ATOMS: atom_id res chain seq x y z
N MET A 1 -28.50 -17.16 9.47
CA MET A 1 -27.26 -16.36 9.31
C MET A 1 -27.68 -15.06 8.64
N ALA A 2 -27.35 -13.90 9.20
CA ALA A 2 -27.71 -12.61 8.57
C ALA A 2 -26.90 -12.42 7.28
N ILE A 3 -27.50 -11.76 6.28
CA ILE A 3 -26.78 -11.39 5.05
C ILE A 3 -25.85 -10.22 5.41
N PRO A 4 -24.54 -10.30 5.11
CA PRO A 4 -23.61 -9.22 5.41
C PRO A 4 -23.95 -7.96 4.61
N THR A 5 -23.82 -6.82 5.24
CA THR A 5 -23.97 -5.49 4.66
C THR A 5 -22.82 -5.18 3.69
N GLY A 6 -23.02 -4.19 2.80
CA GLY A 6 -21.98 -3.71 1.89
C GLY A 6 -20.66 -3.37 2.60
N PRO A 7 -20.67 -2.56 3.68
CA PRO A 7 -19.46 -2.25 4.45
C PRO A 7 -18.75 -3.48 5.03
N GLU A 8 -19.50 -4.46 5.57
CA GLU A 8 -18.92 -5.69 6.10
C GLU A 8 -18.22 -6.51 5.00
N ILE A 9 -18.81 -6.58 3.81
CA ILE A 9 -18.20 -7.25 2.66
C ILE A 9 -16.91 -6.54 2.24
N ILE A 10 -16.92 -5.21 2.18
CA ILE A 10 -15.73 -4.41 1.80
C ILE A 10 -14.62 -4.60 2.83
N LEU A 11 -14.92 -4.46 4.12
CA LEU A 11 -13.96 -4.63 5.20
C LEU A 11 -13.34 -6.03 5.19
N PHE A 12 -14.17 -7.07 5.06
CA PHE A 12 -13.68 -8.46 4.96
C PHE A 12 -12.73 -8.65 3.77
N ARG A 13 -13.07 -8.09 2.60
CA ARG A 13 -12.22 -8.20 1.40
C ARG A 13 -10.89 -7.46 1.58
N LEU A 14 -10.91 -6.26 2.16
CA LEU A 14 -9.70 -5.48 2.44
C LEU A 14 -8.79 -6.20 3.44
N GLN A 15 -9.34 -6.73 4.54
CA GLN A 15 -8.58 -7.50 5.53
C GLN A 15 -7.99 -8.76 4.91
N ARG A 16 -8.76 -9.50 4.12
CA ARG A 16 -8.28 -10.70 3.42
C ARG A 16 -7.16 -10.36 2.44
N LEU A 17 -7.33 -9.32 1.62
CA LEU A 17 -6.30 -8.87 0.68
C LEU A 17 -5.02 -8.47 1.41
N ASN A 18 -5.12 -7.66 2.46
CA ASN A 18 -3.98 -7.24 3.25
C ASN A 18 -3.23 -8.44 3.85
N GLY A 19 -3.95 -9.41 4.42
CA GLY A 19 -3.35 -10.64 4.93
C GLY A 19 -2.62 -11.46 3.85
N GLN A 20 -3.20 -11.55 2.65
CA GLN A 20 -2.56 -12.22 1.51
C GLN A 20 -1.30 -11.49 1.04
N LEU A 21 -1.34 -10.16 0.95
CA LEU A 21 -0.17 -9.35 0.57
C LEU A 21 0.99 -9.52 1.55
N LEU A 22 0.70 -9.48 2.86
CA LEU A 22 1.71 -9.68 3.90
C LEU A 22 2.30 -11.10 3.85
N ALA A 23 1.46 -12.12 3.65
CA ALA A 23 1.91 -13.50 3.51
C ALA A 23 2.82 -13.69 2.28
N THR A 24 2.46 -13.10 1.14
CA THR A 24 3.30 -13.14 -0.08
C THR A 24 4.60 -12.38 0.12
N ALA A 25 4.57 -11.17 0.68
CA ALA A 25 5.76 -10.38 0.94
C ALA A 25 6.73 -11.10 1.88
N GLY A 26 6.22 -11.77 2.91
CA GLY A 26 7.03 -12.54 3.86
C GLY A 26 7.68 -13.81 3.29
N GLN A 27 7.27 -14.25 2.10
CA GLN A 27 7.86 -15.42 1.42
C GLN A 27 8.93 -15.06 0.38
N LEU A 28 9.00 -13.80 -0.05
CA LEU A 28 9.92 -13.35 -1.08
C LEU A 28 11.28 -13.00 -0.47
N THR A 29 12.36 -13.47 -1.09
CA THR A 29 13.69 -12.93 -0.83
C THR A 29 13.84 -11.54 -1.42
N GLU A 30 14.79 -10.75 -0.91
CA GLU A 30 15.10 -9.41 -1.45
C GLU A 30 15.41 -9.42 -2.95
N LYS A 31 16.08 -10.48 -3.43
CA LYS A 31 16.41 -10.66 -4.83
C LYS A 31 15.15 -10.89 -5.67
N GLU A 32 14.29 -11.82 -5.26
CA GLU A 32 13.03 -12.11 -5.96
C GLU A 32 12.11 -10.89 -5.96
N ALA A 33 11.97 -10.23 -4.80
CA ALA A 33 11.14 -9.04 -4.67
C ALA A 33 11.62 -7.88 -5.56
N SER A 34 12.94 -7.77 -5.78
CA SER A 34 13.53 -6.68 -6.58
C SER A 34 13.69 -7.03 -8.07
N THR A 35 13.38 -8.25 -8.49
CA THR A 35 13.54 -8.69 -9.88
C THR A 35 12.46 -8.10 -10.77
N TRP A 36 12.88 -7.49 -11.90
CA TRP A 36 12.01 -7.06 -12.98
C TRP A 36 11.95 -8.18 -14.03
N PRO A 37 10.84 -8.91 -14.17
CA PRO A 37 10.76 -10.04 -15.10
C PRO A 37 10.80 -9.61 -16.58
N ALA A 38 10.44 -8.36 -16.87
CA ALA A 38 10.58 -7.72 -18.18
C ALA A 38 10.78 -6.21 -17.99
N SER A 39 11.27 -5.51 -19.02
CA SER A 39 11.46 -4.04 -18.97
C SER A 39 10.17 -3.25 -18.74
N THR A 40 9.01 -3.83 -19.06
CA THR A 40 7.68 -3.24 -18.89
C THR A 40 6.90 -3.84 -17.72
N ALA A 41 7.52 -4.70 -16.92
CA ALA A 41 6.89 -5.39 -15.80
C ALA A 41 7.64 -5.04 -14.50
N PRO A 42 7.10 -4.12 -13.68
CA PRO A 42 7.71 -3.75 -12.41
C PRO A 42 7.92 -4.94 -11.48
N SER A 43 8.87 -4.80 -10.57
CA SER A 43 9.16 -5.83 -9.57
C SER A 43 8.05 -5.93 -8.52
N CYS A 44 8.00 -7.05 -7.79
CA CYS A 44 7.07 -7.22 -6.67
C CYS A 44 7.23 -6.12 -5.61
N LYS A 45 8.47 -5.72 -5.32
CA LYS A 45 8.77 -4.61 -4.40
C LYS A 45 8.16 -3.29 -4.88
N TRP A 46 8.23 -3.01 -6.18
CA TRP A 46 7.58 -1.84 -6.76
C TRP A 46 6.07 -1.91 -6.58
N HIS A 47 5.43 -3.04 -6.88
CA HIS A 47 3.99 -3.20 -6.70
C HIS A 47 3.54 -3.06 -5.25
N LEU A 48 4.28 -3.65 -4.31
CA LEU A 48 4.01 -3.54 -2.87
C LEU A 48 4.12 -2.09 -2.39
N TRP A 49 5.19 -1.39 -2.79
CA TRP A 49 5.35 0.04 -2.52
C TRP A 49 4.19 0.86 -3.11
N HIS A 50 3.85 0.64 -4.38
CA HIS A 50 2.81 1.38 -5.08
C HIS A 50 1.43 1.19 -4.43
N MET A 51 1.07 -0.05 -4.09
CA MET A 51 -0.16 -0.34 -3.35
C MET A 51 -0.18 0.34 -1.97
N GLY A 52 0.95 0.31 -1.25
CA GLY A 52 1.08 0.99 0.04
C GLY A 52 0.88 2.50 -0.07
N ARG A 53 1.49 3.14 -1.07
CA ARG A 53 1.31 4.58 -1.32
C ARG A 53 -0.13 4.95 -1.64
N TRP A 54 -0.82 4.19 -2.49
CA TRP A 54 -2.24 4.43 -2.77
C TRP A 54 -3.14 4.20 -1.55
N ALA A 55 -2.87 3.16 -0.76
CA ALA A 55 -3.63 2.90 0.45
C ALA A 55 -3.48 4.02 1.48
N ASP A 56 -2.27 4.56 1.60
CA ASP A 56 -1.95 5.69 2.49
C ASP A 56 -2.65 6.99 2.03
N TYR A 57 -2.53 7.32 0.74
CA TYR A 57 -3.23 8.45 0.13
C TYR A 57 -4.76 8.37 0.33
N VAL A 58 -5.38 7.24 0.02
CA VAL A 58 -6.83 7.07 0.17
C VAL A 58 -7.26 7.18 1.63
N GLN A 59 -6.47 6.64 2.57
CA GLN A 59 -6.77 6.78 4.00
C GLN A 59 -6.71 8.23 4.46
N ALA A 60 -5.75 9.02 3.97
CA ALA A 60 -5.66 10.44 4.27
C ALA A 60 -6.84 11.27 3.70
N LEU A 61 -7.51 10.79 2.64
CA LEU A 61 -8.71 11.45 2.10
C LEU A 61 -9.97 11.18 2.92
N LEU A 62 -10.00 10.15 3.75
CA LEU A 62 -11.16 9.82 4.56
C LEU A 62 -11.23 10.71 5.80
N PRO A 63 -12.43 11.02 6.32
CA PRO A 63 -12.56 11.72 7.60
C PRO A 63 -11.84 10.93 8.70
N PRO A 64 -11.17 11.60 9.64
CA PRO A 64 -10.40 10.89 10.64
C PRO A 64 -11.34 10.11 11.55
N VAL A 65 -11.11 8.80 11.66
CA VAL A 65 -11.72 7.96 12.70
C VAL A 65 -10.68 7.80 13.80
N GLY A 66 -10.65 8.77 14.73
CA GLY A 66 -9.75 8.71 15.90
C GLY A 66 -8.30 9.18 15.67
N LEU A 67 -8.03 9.96 14.62
CA LEU A 67 -6.75 10.65 14.40
C LEU A 67 -6.96 12.18 14.37
N GLU A 68 -5.96 12.96 14.80
CA GLU A 68 -6.07 14.43 14.92
C GLU A 68 -5.95 15.16 13.58
N GLU A 69 -5.31 14.56 12.56
CA GLU A 69 -5.11 15.17 11.24
C GLU A 69 -5.23 14.15 10.10
N ASN A 70 -5.75 14.62 8.96
CA ASN A 70 -5.78 13.90 7.70
C ASN A 70 -4.45 14.10 6.97
N CYS A 71 -3.48 13.24 7.24
CA CYS A 71 -2.18 13.28 6.59
C CYS A 71 -1.75 11.87 6.19
N GLU A 72 -1.13 11.75 5.03
CA GLU A 72 -0.48 10.53 4.60
C GLU A 72 0.65 10.18 5.59
N ILE A 73 0.74 8.91 5.98
CA ILE A 73 1.86 8.38 6.77
C ILE A 73 3.18 8.68 6.04
N TRP A 74 3.18 8.59 4.70
CA TRP A 74 4.32 8.94 3.86
C TRP A 74 4.89 10.32 4.16
N GLU A 75 4.02 11.32 4.30
CA GLU A 75 4.39 12.71 4.54
C GLU A 75 4.69 12.95 6.03
N SER A 76 3.85 12.44 6.94
CA SER A 76 4.03 12.63 8.38
C SER A 76 5.31 11.98 8.90
N GLU A 77 5.67 10.81 8.37
CA GLU A 77 6.90 10.08 8.70
C GLU A 77 8.09 10.49 7.84
N LYS A 78 7.95 11.42 6.88
CA LYS A 78 9.05 11.88 6.01
C LYS A 78 9.77 10.73 5.32
N PHE A 79 8.99 9.76 4.79
CA PHE A 79 9.54 8.56 4.17
C PHE A 79 10.33 8.89 2.90
N ARG A 80 9.93 9.96 2.19
CA ARG A 80 10.67 10.49 1.05
C ARG A 80 12.13 10.76 1.39
N GLU A 81 12.38 11.50 2.47
CA GLU A 81 13.72 11.86 2.93
C GLU A 81 14.45 10.65 3.49
N LYS A 82 13.78 9.85 4.33
CA LYS A 82 14.36 8.64 4.93
C LYS A 82 14.89 7.67 3.87
N TRP A 83 14.23 7.60 2.71
CA TRP A 83 14.58 6.67 1.63
C TRP A 83 15.33 7.34 0.47
N GLY A 84 15.64 8.64 0.55
CA GLY A 84 16.32 9.38 -0.52
C GLY A 84 15.54 9.45 -1.83
N PHE A 85 14.22 9.41 -1.77
CA PHE A 85 13.35 9.34 -2.93
C PHE A 85 13.15 10.74 -3.56
N THR A 86 13.62 10.93 -4.79
CA THR A 86 13.53 12.23 -5.48
C THR A 86 12.32 12.35 -6.40
N GLY A 87 11.64 11.24 -6.70
CA GLY A 87 10.44 11.20 -7.54
C GLY A 87 9.27 11.98 -6.95
N ILE A 88 8.40 12.50 -7.83
CA ILE A 88 7.32 13.44 -7.48
C ILE A 88 5.95 12.74 -7.44
N ASP A 89 5.83 11.51 -7.96
CA ASP A 89 4.51 10.93 -8.25
C ASP A 89 4.21 9.61 -7.52
N LEU A 90 2.92 9.35 -7.29
CA LEU A 90 2.34 8.14 -6.67
C LEU A 90 2.53 6.88 -7.54
N GLY A 91 3.51 6.85 -8.42
CA GLY A 91 3.82 5.73 -9.31
C GLY A 91 3.50 5.97 -10.78
N MET A 92 3.35 7.22 -11.24
CA MET A 92 3.46 7.53 -12.67
C MET A 92 4.93 7.81 -13.01
N TRP A 93 5.54 6.87 -13.72
CA TRP A 93 6.87 7.00 -14.33
C TRP A 93 6.71 6.79 -15.83
#